data_AF-I4A0B9-F1
#
_entry.id   AF-I4A0B9-F1
#
_cell.length_a   1.000
_cell.length_b   1.000
_cell.length_c   1.000
_cell.angle_alpha   90.00
_cell.angle_beta   90.00
_cell.angle_gamma   90.00
#
_symmetry.space_group_name_H-M   'P 1'
#
loop_
_entity.id
_entity.type
_entity.pdbx_description
1 polymer ?
#
loop_
_entity_poly.entity_id
_entity_poly.type
_entity_poly.pdbx_seq_one_letter_code
_entity_poly.pdbx_strand_id
1 'polypeptide(L)' 'MKEIILTERVVFSIGGKHPSESFTFPAIQKRLDEGYVVKSIFYSPTGGANSVNGIALTVHLQKPKTEPQ' A
#
# COMPACT_ATOMS: atom_id res chain seq x y z
N MET A 1 -2.54 -21.63 -3.55
CA MET A 1 -1.58 -20.56 -3.21
C MET A 1 -2.31 -19.63 -2.27
N LYS A 2 -1.68 -19.14 -1.19
CA LYS A 2 -2.39 -18.28 -0.23
C LYS A 2 -2.19 -16.82 -0.65
N GLU A 3 -3.30 -16.14 -0.93
CA GLU A 3 -3.34 -14.70 -1.13
C GLU A 3 -3.41 -14.01 0.25
N ILE A 4 -2.74 -12.87 0.35
CA ILE A 4 -2.84 -11.98 1.51
C ILE A 4 -3.27 -10.59 1.02
N ILE A 5 -4.13 -9.94 1.80
CA ILE A 5 -4.59 -8.59 1.53
C ILE A 5 -4.04 -7.71 2.65
N LEU A 6 -3.30 -6.66 2.28
CA LEU A 6 -2.76 -5.70 3.23
C LEU A 6 -3.32 -4.32 2.93
N THR A 7 -3.69 -3.59 3.98
CA THR A 7 -4.06 -2.18 3.87
C THR A 7 -3.18 -1.36 4.79
N GLU A 8 -2.49 -0.37 4.23
CA GLU A 8 -1.72 0.62 5.00
C GLU A 8 -2.26 2.02 4.72
N ARG A 9 -2.11 2.92 5.70
CA ARG A 9 -2.62 4.29 5.64
C ARG A 9 -1.48 5.27 5.87
N VAL A 10 -1.47 6.33 5.07
CA VAL A 10 -0.56 7.46 5.23
C VAL A 10 -1.40 8.72 5.40
N VAL A 11 -1.08 9.51 6.42
CA VAL A 11 -1.75 10.79 6.72
C VAL A 11 -0.88 11.92 6.20
N PHE A 12 -1.49 12.85 5.49
CA PHE A 12 -0.85 14.06 4.99
C PHE A 12 -0.70 15.06 6.14
N SER A 13 0.51 15.59 6.33
CA SER A 13 0.76 16.67 7.27
C SER A 13 0.19 17.98 6.70
N ILE A 14 -0.74 18.61 7.41
CA ILE A 14 -1.29 19.92 7.04
C ILE A 14 -0.16 20.95 7.17
N GLY A 15 0.45 21.31 6.04
CA GLY A 15 1.62 22.19 5.96
C GLY A 15 2.68 21.76 4.95
N GLY A 16 2.60 20.52 4.44
CA GLY A 16 3.48 20.02 3.37
C GLY A 16 3.19 20.73 2.03
N LYS A 17 4.18 21.51 1.55
CA LYS A 17 4.05 22.40 0.39
C LYS A 17 4.01 21.70 -0.98
N HIS A 18 4.07 20.38 -1.07
CA HIS A 18 4.30 19.72 -2.36
C HIS A 18 3.26 18.63 -2.69
N PRO A 19 2.48 18.80 -3.78
CA PRO A 19 1.54 17.78 -4.27
C PRO A 19 2.22 16.55 -4.89
N SER A 20 3.55 16.45 -4.83
CA SER A 20 4.37 15.39 -5.43
C SER A 20 5.17 14.60 -4.40
N GLU A 21 4.80 14.61 -3.12
CA GLU A 21 5.45 13.79 -2.12
C GLU A 21 5.22 12.29 -2.38
N SER A 22 6.31 11.53 -2.47
CA SER A 22 6.25 10.08 -2.52
C SER A 22 5.96 9.53 -1.13
N PHE A 23 4.89 8.75 -1.01
CA PHE A 23 4.55 8.06 0.23
C PHE A 23 5.05 6.63 0.22
N THR A 24 5.61 6.18 1.34
CA THR A 24 6.08 4.81 1.52
C THR A 24 5.07 4.00 2.34
N PHE A 25 4.96 2.70 2.04
CA PHE A 25 4.06 1.76 2.71
C PHE A 25 4.91 0.59 3.25
N PRO A 26 5.49 0.73 4.46
CA PRO A 26 6.54 -0.17 4.94
C PRO A 26 6.10 -1.63 5.10
N ALA A 27 4.86 -1.90 5.52
CA ALA A 27 4.41 -3.28 5.71
C ALA A 27 4.19 -4.00 4.38
N ILE A 28 3.70 -3.29 3.36
CA ILE A 28 3.57 -3.75 1.98
C ILE A 28 4.97 -3.98 1.40
N GLN A 29 5.88 -3.00 1.54
CA GLN A 29 7.26 -3.13 1.07
C GLN A 29 7.94 -4.37 1.66
N LYS A 30 7.79 -4.59 2.97
CA LYS A 30 8.33 -5.78 3.64
C LYS A 30 7.84 -7.09 2.99
N ARG A 31 6.58 -7.18 2.56
CA ARG A 31 6.09 -8.40 1.88
C ARG A 31 6.65 -8.54 0.47
N LEU A 32 6.84 -7.43 -0.24
CA LEU A 32 7.51 -7.47 -1.54
C LEU A 32 8.94 -7.99 -1.39
N ASP A 33 9.65 -7.52 -0.36
CA ASP A 33 11.01 -7.99 -0.02
C ASP A 33 11.04 -9.47 0.39
N GLU A 34 9.97 -9.98 1.03
CA GLU A 34 9.77 -11.41 1.34
C GLU A 34 9.47 -12.28 0.09
N GLY A 35 9.43 -11.67 -1.11
CA GLY A 35 9.19 -12.36 -2.38
C GLY A 35 7.72 -12.53 -2.75
N TYR A 36 6.81 -11.78 -2.13
CA TYR A 36 5.42 -11.73 -2.60
C TYR A 36 5.31 -10.89 -3.87
N VAL A 37 4.41 -11.28 -4.78
CA VAL A 37 4.10 -10.53 -5.99
C VAL A 37 2.77 -9.80 -5.86
N VAL A 38 2.68 -8.61 -6.43
CA VAL A 38 1.44 -7.82 -6.49
C VAL A 38 0.49 -8.43 -7.51
N LYS A 39 -0.74 -8.69 -7.08
CA LYS A 39 -1.86 -9.07 -7.96
C LYS A 39 -2.71 -7.88 -8.35
N SER A 40 -3.03 -7.02 -7.39
CA SER A 40 -3.85 -5.83 -7.58
C SER A 40 -3.54 -4.79 -6.51
N ILE A 41 -3.80 -3.53 -6.85
CA ILE A 41 -3.62 -2.36 -6.00
C ILE A 41 -4.92 -1.57 -6.05
N PHE A 42 -5.45 -1.25 -4.87
CA PHE A 42 -6.58 -0.35 -4.68
C PHE A 42 -6.13 0.80 -3.78
N TYR A 43 -6.61 1.99 -4.05
CA TYR A 43 -6.38 3.13 -3.20
C TYR A 43 -7.70 3.84 -2.92
N SER A 44 -7.78 4.45 -1.73
CA SER A 44 -8.90 5.29 -1.36
C SER A 44 -8.40 6.50 -0.58
N PRO A 45 -8.89 7.71 -0.85
CA PRO A 45 -8.61 8.86 0.00
C PRO A 45 -9.13 8.58 1.43
N THR A 46 -8.39 9.02 2.43
CA THR A 46 -8.84 9.01 3.82
C THR A 46 -9.09 10.43 4.30
N GLY A 47 -10.09 10.62 5.16
CA GLY A 47 -10.43 11.93 5.69
C GLY A 47 -11.89 12.05 6.08
N GLY A 48 -12.29 13.26 6.47
CA GLY A 48 -13.68 13.58 6.81
C GLY A 48 -14.48 14.00 5.58
N ALA A 49 -15.78 14.24 5.78
CA ALA A 49 -16.72 14.62 4.71
C ALA A 49 -16.25 15.81 3.85
N ASN A 50 -15.44 16.72 4.42
CA ASN A 50 -15.04 17.97 3.78
C ASN A 50 -13.52 18.11 3.59
N SER A 51 -12.71 17.07 3.89
CA SER A 51 -11.27 17.14 3.71
C SER A 51 -10.64 15.76 3.52
N VAL A 52 -9.80 15.63 2.50
CA VAL A 52 -8.89 14.49 2.34
C VAL A 52 -7.60 14.83 3.09
N ASN A 53 -7.24 13.99 4.06
CA ASN A 53 -6.04 14.17 4.86
C ASN A 53 -5.12 12.94 4.82
N GLY A 54 -5.32 12.04 3.87
CA GLY A 54 -4.44 10.89 3.68
C GLY A 54 -4.89 9.98 2.55
N ILE A 55 -4.21 8.85 2.46
CA ILE A 55 -4.49 7.78 1.50
C ILE A 55 -4.38 6.43 2.20
N ALA A 56 -5.32 5.53 1.93
CA ALA A 56 -5.21 4.12 2.25
C ALA A 56 -4.86 3.36 0.97
N LEU A 57 -3.81 2.56 1.03
CA LEU A 57 -3.39 1.67 -0.05
C LEU A 57 -3.67 0.22 0.37
N THR A 58 -4.52 -0.45 -0.39
CA THR A 58 -4.82 -1.87 -0.24
C THR A 58 -4.15 -2.65 -1.36
N VAL A 59 -3.27 -3.57 -1.02
CA VAL A 59 -2.51 -4.39 -1.97
C VAL A 59 -2.81 -5.86 -1.75
N HIS A 60 -3.17 -6.54 -2.83
CA HIS A 60 -3.34 -7.98 -2.86
C HIS A 60 -2.01 -8.60 -3.27
N LEU A 61 -1.49 -9.48 -2.43
CA LEU A 61 -0.19 -10.08 -2.59
C LEU A 61 -0.32 -11.59 -2.62
N GLN A 62 0.46 -12.22 -3.51
CA GLN A 62 0.52 -13.67 -3.62
C GLN A 62 1.96 -14.13 -3.53
N LYS A 63 2.23 -15.17 -2.75
CA LYS A 63 3.54 -15.82 -2.79
C LYS A 63 3.60 -16.70 -4.05
N PRO A 64 4.56 -16.49 -4.98
CA PRO A 64 4.76 -17.41 -6.09
C PRO A 64 5.09 -18.78 -5.52
N LYS A 65 4.59 -19.85 -6.15
CA LYS A 65 5.14 -21.18 -5.87
C LYS A 65 6.58 -21.14 -6.38
N THR A 66 7.56 -21.20 -5.49
CA THR A 66 8.91 -21.59 -5.87
C THR A 66 8.77 -22.98 -6.50
N GLU A 67 8.88 -23.05 -7.82
CA GLU A 67 9.11 -24.32 -8.49
C GLU A 67 10.57 -24.67 -8.20
N PRO A 68 10.87 -25.80 -7.55
CA PRO A 68 12.24 -26.32 -7.56
C PRO A 68 12.52 -26.71 -9.01
N GLN A 69 13.41 -25.97 -9.67
CA GLN A 69 14.09 -26.46 -10.87
C GLN A 69 15.13 -27.51 -10.47
#